data_AF-A0A0F9ULX6-F1
#
_entry.id   AF-A0A0F9ULX6-F1
#
_cell.length_a   1.000
_cell.length_b   1.000
_cell.length_c   1.000
_cell.angle_alpha   90.00
_cell.angle_beta   90.00
_cell.angle_gamma   90.00
#
_symmetry.space_group_name_H-M   'P 1'
#
loop_
_entity.id
_entity.type
_entity.pdbx_description
1 polymer ?
#
loop_
_entity_poly.entity_id
_entity_poly.type
_entity_poly.pdbx_seq_one_letter_code
_entity_poly.pdbx_strand_id
1 'polypeptide(L)'
;MPNPNAVKLASMELISCDRCKNPFMMKRDEKLKKQQDNEEIVCENCIKLEERKKQLELGVLNRVIESQKEIEASIKEIKEEYDSSKPLFNKQQYLEKIKKKAISLAKSIELLQKIDESKEEKFIDDYKKLFEKMKQERD
;
A
#
# COMPACT_ATOMS: atom_id res chain seq x y z
N MET A 1 14.32 53.24 7.54
CA MET A 1 13.37 52.26 6.97
C MET A 1 13.64 50.91 7.64
N PRO A 2 12.64 50.26 8.27
CA PRO A 2 12.87 48.96 8.92
C PRO A 2 13.12 47.86 7.88
N ASN A 3 14.03 46.95 8.19
CA ASN A 3 14.43 45.83 7.32
C ASN A 3 13.24 44.86 7.13
N PRO A 4 12.79 44.58 5.90
CA PRO A 4 11.63 43.71 5.64
C PRO A 4 11.82 42.26 6.14
N ASN A 5 13.06 41.79 6.27
CA ASN A 5 13.35 40.46 6.83
C ASN A 5 13.12 40.41 8.36
N ALA A 6 13.31 41.54 9.07
CA ALA A 6 13.07 41.60 10.51
C ALA A 6 11.57 41.54 10.84
N VAL A 7 10.73 42.12 9.99
CA VAL A 7 9.25 42.08 10.13
C VAL A 7 8.73 40.65 9.90
N LYS A 8 9.31 39.92 8.94
CA LYS A 8 8.93 38.54 8.64
C LYS A 8 9.27 37.58 9.79
N LEU A 9 10.46 37.73 10.41
CA LEU A 9 10.82 36.94 11.60
C LEU A 9 9.97 37.28 12.83
N ALA A 10 9.54 38.54 13.00
CA ALA A 10 8.72 38.96 14.14
C ALA A 10 7.31 38.34 14.18
N SER A 11 6.84 37.77 13.05
CA SER A 11 5.53 37.12 12.91
C SER A 11 5.53 35.61 13.15
N MET A 12 6.71 35.00 13.30
CA MET A 12 6.84 33.55 13.50
C MET A 12 6.97 33.20 14.98
N GLU A 13 6.33 32.11 15.37
CA GLU A 13 6.43 31.52 16.71
C GLU A 13 6.81 30.05 16.62
N LEU A 14 7.58 29.61 17.61
CA LEU A 14 7.89 28.21 17.81
C LEU A 14 6.72 27.53 18.52
N ILE A 15 6.12 26.53 17.90
CA ILE A 15 4.97 25.78 18.41
C ILE A 15 5.20 24.27 18.28
N SER A 16 4.53 23.47 19.11
CA SER A 16 4.64 22.01 19.06
C SER A 16 3.66 21.44 18.02
N CYS A 17 4.13 20.48 17.23
CA CYS A 17 3.28 19.71 16.33
C CYS A 17 2.37 18.76 17.12
N ASP A 18 1.08 18.74 16.83
CA ASP A 18 0.10 17.88 17.52
C ASP A 18 0.40 16.39 17.34
N ARG A 19 1.02 16.01 16.20
CA ARG A 19 1.31 14.61 15.86
C ARG A 19 2.63 14.11 16.42
N CYS A 20 3.74 14.78 16.07
CA CYS A 20 5.08 14.31 16.45
C CYS A 20 5.66 15.01 17.69
N LYS A 21 4.94 15.99 18.25
CA LYS A 21 5.33 16.80 19.41
C LYS A 21 6.62 17.62 19.24
N ASN A 22 7.29 17.51 18.10
CA ASN A 22 8.47 18.30 17.78
C ASN A 22 8.10 19.77 17.54
N PRO A 23 8.90 20.72 18.07
CA PRO A 23 8.71 22.13 17.81
C PRO A 23 8.97 22.49 16.34
N PHE A 24 8.20 23.41 15.78
CA PHE A 24 8.40 23.98 14.45
C PHE A 24 7.92 25.44 14.40
N MET A 25 8.37 26.19 13.39
CA MET A 25 8.00 27.60 13.22
C MET A 25 6.70 27.73 12.44
N MET A 26 5.75 28.53 12.93
CA MET A 26 4.50 28.86 12.25
C MET A 26 4.18 30.34 12.44
N LYS A 27 3.44 30.95 11.51
CA LYS A 27 2.99 32.33 11.70
C LYS A 27 1.89 32.42 12.76
N ARG A 28 1.90 33.49 13.56
CA ARG A 28 0.86 33.73 14.58
C ARG A 28 -0.56 33.69 14.00
N ASP A 29 -0.75 34.33 12.84
CA ASP A 29 -2.06 34.42 12.19
C ASP A 29 -2.55 33.04 11.72
N GLU A 30 -1.64 32.20 11.23
CA GLU A 30 -1.95 30.82 10.81
C GLU A 30 -2.34 29.95 12.01
N LYS A 31 -1.65 30.09 13.14
CA LYS A 31 -1.98 29.39 14.39
C LYS A 31 -3.36 29.81 14.90
N LEU A 32 -3.63 31.11 14.98
CA LEU A 32 -4.91 31.64 15.45
C LEU A 32 -6.06 31.14 14.58
N LYS A 33 -5.88 31.14 13.27
CA LYS A 33 -6.87 30.61 12.33
C LYS A 33 -7.15 29.13 12.58
N LYS A 34 -6.10 28.31 12.66
CA LYS A 34 -6.26 26.87 12.95
C LYS A 34 -6.95 26.59 14.28
N GLN A 35 -6.67 27.38 15.30
CA GLN A 35 -7.34 27.26 16.60
C GLN A 35 -8.81 27.68 16.54
N GLN A 36 -9.17 28.69 15.75
CA GLN A 36 -10.57 29.10 15.51
C GLN A 36 -11.34 28.04 14.73
N ASP A 37 -10.69 27.43 13.74
CA ASP A 37 -11.26 26.41 12.86
C ASP A 37 -11.22 25.00 13.49
N ASN A 38 -10.73 24.85 14.73
CA ASN A 38 -10.48 23.56 15.40
C ASN A 38 -9.63 22.58 14.55
N GLU A 39 -8.70 23.11 13.75
CA GLU A 39 -7.78 22.32 12.94
C GLU A 39 -6.54 21.91 13.71
N GLU A 40 -6.00 20.73 13.38
CA GLU A 40 -4.72 20.27 13.91
C GLU A 40 -3.55 21.16 13.46
N ILE A 41 -2.66 21.44 14.41
CA ILE A 41 -1.38 22.09 14.19
C ILE A 41 -0.34 21.02 13.85
N VAL A 42 -0.18 20.76 12.55
CA VAL A 42 0.72 19.72 12.04
C VAL A 42 1.92 20.35 11.33
N CYS A 43 3.13 19.83 11.60
CA CYS A 43 4.33 20.28 10.92
C CYS A 43 4.44 19.71 9.49
N GLU A 44 5.20 20.39 8.63
CA GLU A 44 5.37 20.02 7.22
C GLU A 44 5.90 18.59 7.03
N ASN A 45 6.79 18.13 7.91
CA ASN A 45 7.31 16.77 7.83
C ASN A 45 6.22 15.71 8.07
N CYS A 46 5.31 15.93 9.02
CA CYS A 46 4.21 15.02 9.26
C CYS A 46 3.22 14.98 8.07
N ILE A 47 3.00 16.12 7.41
CA ILE A 47 2.18 16.20 6.20
C ILE A 47 2.82 15.39 5.07
N LYS A 48 4.10 15.64 4.78
CA LYS A 48 4.87 14.90 3.74
C LYS A 48 4.92 13.40 3.99
N LEU A 49 5.06 12.99 5.25
CA LEU A 49 5.06 11.57 5.62
C LEU A 49 3.70 10.91 5.34
N GLU A 50 2.60 11.60 5.61
CA GLU A 50 1.26 11.09 5.34
C GLU A 50 0.98 11.00 3.84
N GLU A 51 1.36 12.01 3.05
CA GLU A 51 1.28 11.96 1.59
C GLU A 51 2.07 10.80 1.00
N ARG A 52 3.31 10.60 1.47
CA ARG A 52 4.16 9.48 1.02
C ARG A 52 3.56 8.14 1.41
N LYS A 53 2.97 8.01 2.60
CA LYS A 53 2.28 6.80 3.04
C LYS A 53 1.11 6.46 2.10
N LYS A 54 0.26 7.44 1.78
CA LYS A 54 -0.85 7.27 0.82
C LYS A 54 -0.36 6.84 -0.56
N GLN A 55 0.72 7.44 -1.05
CA GLN A 55 1.31 7.06 -2.34
C GLN A 55 1.83 5.61 -2.34
N LEU A 56 2.47 5.18 -1.25
CA LEU A 56 2.95 3.80 -1.11
C LEU A 56 1.77 2.81 -1.04
N GLU A 57 0.73 3.11 -0.27
CA GLU A 57 -0.47 2.28 -0.17
C GLU A 57 -1.16 2.12 -1.53
N LEU A 58 -1.37 3.22 -2.27
CA LEU A 58 -1.92 3.18 -3.62
C LEU A 58 -1.03 2.39 -4.59
N GLY A 59 0.29 2.57 -4.50
CA GLY A 59 1.25 1.86 -5.33
C GLY A 59 1.32 0.35 -5.05
N VAL A 60 1.10 -0.07 -3.81
CA VAL A 60 0.99 -1.49 -3.45
C VAL A 60 -0.35 -2.05 -3.93
N LEU A 61 -1.46 -1.32 -3.71
CA LEU A 61 -2.79 -1.75 -4.14
C LEU A 61 -2.85 -1.95 -5.66
N ASN A 62 -2.29 -1.02 -6.44
CA ASN A 62 -2.24 -1.12 -7.90
C ASN A 62 -1.47 -2.37 -8.36
N ARG A 63 -0.33 -2.68 -7.73
CA ARG A 63 0.44 -3.89 -8.04
C ARG A 63 -0.33 -5.17 -7.71
N VAL A 64 -1.07 -5.18 -6.61
CA VAL A 64 -1.92 -6.32 -6.24
C VAL A 64 -3.03 -6.51 -7.27
N ILE A 65 -3.68 -5.42 -7.72
CA ILE A 65 -4.73 -5.47 -8.75
C ILE A 65 -4.17 -5.98 -10.09
N GLU A 66 -3.01 -5.48 -10.52
CA GLU A 66 -2.35 -5.95 -11.73
C GLU A 66 -2.01 -7.43 -11.66
N SER A 67 -1.43 -7.87 -10.54
CA SER A 67 -1.16 -9.28 -10.30
C SER A 67 -2.42 -10.14 -10.34
N GLN A 68 -3.54 -9.66 -9.79
CA GLN A 68 -4.79 -10.42 -9.82
C GLN A 68 -5.31 -10.59 -11.25
N LYS A 69 -5.27 -9.52 -12.06
CA LYS A 69 -5.67 -9.57 -13.47
C LYS A 69 -4.84 -10.55 -14.28
N GLU A 70 -3.53 -10.60 -14.06
CA GLU A 70 -2.67 -11.58 -14.74
C GLU A 70 -3.01 -13.02 -14.35
N ILE A 71 -3.33 -13.25 -13.08
CA ILE A 71 -3.70 -14.59 -12.61
C ILE A 71 -5.06 -14.99 -13.19
N GLU A 72 -6.04 -14.07 -13.24
CA GLU A 72 -7.34 -14.31 -13.87
C GLU A 72 -7.20 -14.65 -15.36
N ALA A 73 -6.35 -13.91 -16.08
CA ALA A 73 -6.05 -14.20 -17.49
C ALA A 73 -5.44 -15.61 -17.65
N SER A 74 -4.45 -15.95 -16.81
CA SER A 74 -3.83 -17.29 -16.83
C SER A 74 -4.82 -18.41 -16.49
N ILE A 75 -5.77 -18.17 -15.57
CA ILE A 75 -6.83 -19.13 -15.26
C ILE A 75 -7.76 -19.32 -16.45
N LYS A 76 -8.08 -18.23 -17.16
CA LYS A 76 -8.95 -18.27 -18.34
C LYS A 76 -8.31 -19.08 -19.47
N GLU A 77 -7.03 -18.84 -19.76
CA GLU A 77 -6.26 -19.60 -20.76
C GLU A 77 -6.24 -21.10 -20.42
N ILE A 78 -5.96 -21.46 -19.16
CA ILE A 78 -5.94 -22.86 -18.72
C ILE A 78 -7.33 -23.52 -18.84
N LYS A 79 -8.41 -22.77 -18.59
CA LYS A 79 -9.77 -23.29 -18.78
C LYS A 79 -10.06 -23.58 -20.26
N GLU A 80 -9.66 -22.67 -21.14
CA GLU A 80 -9.82 -22.84 -22.59
C GLU A 80 -9.01 -24.05 -23.11
N GLU A 81 -7.79 -24.28 -22.62
CA GLU A 81 -6.99 -25.48 -22.92
C GLU A 81 -7.59 -26.78 -22.34
N TYR A 82 -8.18 -26.70 -21.14
CA TYR A 82 -8.85 -27.85 -20.52
C TYR A 82 -10.09 -28.28 -21.30
N ASP A 83 -10.90 -27.31 -21.75
CA ASP A 83 -12.14 -27.55 -22.50
C ASP A 83 -11.85 -28.09 -23.90
N SER A 84 -10.73 -27.70 -24.50
CA SER A 84 -10.31 -28.14 -25.84
C SER A 84 -9.56 -29.48 -25.86
N SER A 85 -9.14 -30.05 -24.72
CA SER A 85 -8.32 -31.26 -24.68
C SER A 85 -9.09 -32.59 -24.43
N LYS A 86 -8.75 -33.65 -25.20
CA LYS A 86 -8.93 -35.09 -24.87
C LYS A 86 -7.64 -35.84 -25.29
N PRO A 87 -7.11 -36.84 -24.54
CA PRO A 87 -7.76 -37.78 -23.60
C PRO A 87 -7.34 -37.63 -22.11
N LEU A 88 -7.99 -38.44 -21.24
CA LEU A 88 -8.05 -38.43 -19.76
C LEU A 88 -6.76 -38.13 -18.96
N PHE A 89 -5.57 -38.42 -19.51
CA PHE A 89 -4.30 -38.25 -18.79
C PHE A 89 -3.87 -36.79 -18.67
N ASN A 90 -4.13 -35.96 -19.70
CA ASN A 90 -3.86 -34.52 -19.65
C ASN A 90 -4.81 -33.79 -18.69
N LYS A 91 -6.08 -34.22 -18.62
CA LYS A 91 -7.08 -33.55 -17.77
C LYS A 91 -6.74 -33.61 -16.28
N GLN A 92 -6.18 -34.72 -15.78
CA GLN A 92 -5.75 -34.82 -14.38
C GLN A 92 -4.55 -33.91 -14.08
N GLN A 93 -3.58 -33.80 -14.99
CA GLN A 93 -2.44 -32.88 -14.83
C GLN A 93 -2.89 -31.41 -14.84
N TYR A 94 -3.83 -31.05 -15.72
CA TYR A 94 -4.42 -29.72 -15.71
C TYR A 94 -5.20 -29.44 -14.41
N LEU A 95 -5.98 -30.41 -13.93
CA LEU A 95 -6.73 -30.27 -12.67
C LEU A 95 -5.81 -30.12 -11.45
N GLU A 96 -4.69 -30.84 -11.42
CA GLU A 96 -3.63 -30.70 -10.41
C GLU A 96 -3.00 -29.29 -10.44
N LYS A 97 -2.67 -28.77 -11.63
CA LYS A 97 -2.14 -27.41 -11.80
C LYS A 97 -3.15 -26.36 -11.31
N ILE A 98 -4.43 -26.51 -11.66
CA ILE A 98 -5.50 -25.61 -11.21
C ILE A 98 -5.63 -25.66 -9.68
N LYS A 99 -5.63 -26.85 -9.08
CA LYS A 99 -5.69 -26.99 -7.61
C LYS A 99 -4.53 -26.32 -6.91
N LYS A 100 -3.30 -26.50 -7.39
CA LYS A 100 -2.12 -25.84 -6.82
C LYS A 100 -2.23 -24.32 -6.91
N LYS A 101 -2.62 -23.78 -8.06
CA LYS A 101 -2.86 -22.34 -8.25
C LYS A 101 -3.95 -21.82 -7.30
N ALA A 102 -5.06 -22.54 -7.17
CA ALA A 102 -6.15 -22.16 -6.27
C ALA A 102 -5.73 -22.13 -4.79
N ILE A 103 -4.93 -23.11 -4.34
CA ILE A 103 -4.39 -23.14 -2.98
C ILE A 103 -3.46 -21.94 -2.73
N SER A 104 -2.55 -21.65 -3.66
CA SER A 104 -1.65 -20.50 -3.56
C SER A 104 -2.43 -19.18 -3.54
N LEU A 105 -3.51 -19.08 -4.32
CA LEU A 105 -4.40 -17.91 -4.32
C LEU A 105 -5.12 -17.73 -2.98
N ALA A 106 -5.68 -18.81 -2.43
CA ALA A 106 -6.34 -18.78 -1.13
C ALA A 106 -5.37 -18.32 -0.02
N LYS A 107 -4.13 -18.82 -0.07
CA LYS A 107 -3.08 -18.44 0.88
C LYS A 107 -2.62 -16.99 0.72
N SER A 108 -2.61 -16.48 -0.52
CA SER A 108 -2.35 -15.08 -0.83
C SER A 108 -3.43 -14.16 -0.24
N ILE A 109 -4.70 -14.52 -0.37
CA ILE A 109 -5.83 -13.78 0.22
C ILE A 109 -5.74 -13.79 1.75
N GLU A 110 -5.46 -14.95 2.35
CA GLU A 110 -5.32 -15.07 3.81
C GLU A 110 -4.18 -14.20 4.35
N LEU A 111 -3.03 -14.15 3.66
CA LEU A 111 -1.91 -13.29 4.05
C LEU A 111 -2.26 -11.81 3.93
N LEU A 112 -2.98 -11.40 2.89
CA LEU A 112 -3.46 -10.02 2.74
C LEU A 112 -4.42 -9.62 3.86
N GLN A 113 -5.35 -10.51 4.24
CA GLN A 113 -6.24 -10.29 5.38
C GLN A 113 -5.45 -10.12 6.68
N LYS A 114 -4.46 -10.98 6.94
CA LYS A 114 -3.59 -10.88 8.13
C LYS A 114 -2.75 -9.60 8.14
N ILE A 115 -2.27 -9.13 6.98
CA ILE A 115 -1.56 -7.85 6.88
C ILE A 115 -2.48 -6.69 7.25
N ASP A 116 -3.74 -6.72 6.81
CA ASP A 116 -4.72 -5.68 7.11
C ASP A 116 -5.11 -5.67 8.61
N GLU A 117 -5.28 -6.86 9.20
CA GLU A 117 -5.66 -7.04 10.60
C GLU A 117 -4.52 -6.75 11.59
N SER A 118 -3.31 -7.29 11.37
CA SER A 118 -2.23 -7.25 12.36
C SER A 118 -1.15 -6.20 12.07
N LYS A 119 -1.01 -5.74 10.82
CA LYS A 119 0.07 -4.86 10.34
C LYS A 119 1.48 -5.37 10.65
N GLU A 120 1.64 -6.67 10.91
CA GLU A 120 2.95 -7.27 11.16
C GLU A 120 3.74 -7.45 9.87
N GLU A 121 4.99 -6.96 9.87
CA GLU A 121 5.90 -7.00 8.72
C GLU A 121 6.21 -8.43 8.25
N LYS A 122 6.12 -9.41 9.16
CA LYS A 122 6.31 -10.83 8.85
C LYS A 122 5.32 -11.36 7.80
N PHE A 123 4.05 -10.94 7.85
CA PHE A 123 3.06 -11.40 6.87
C PHE A 123 3.30 -10.78 5.48
N ILE A 124 3.86 -9.57 5.43
CA ILE A 124 4.29 -8.93 4.19
C ILE A 124 5.44 -9.71 3.55
N ASP A 125 6.42 -10.15 4.34
CA ASP A 125 7.53 -10.95 3.83
C ASP A 125 7.11 -12.36 3.40
N ASP A 126 6.18 -12.98 4.14
CA ASP A 126 5.60 -14.27 3.74
C ASP A 126 4.79 -14.14 2.45
N TYR A 127 4.08 -13.03 2.26
CA TYR A 127 3.38 -12.73 1.01
C TYR A 127 4.34 -12.56 -0.17
N LYS A 128 5.43 -11.78 0.00
CA LYS A 128 6.46 -11.63 -1.05
C LYS A 128 7.08 -12.96 -1.45
N LYS A 129 7.41 -13.82 -0.48
CA LYS A 129 7.96 -15.17 -0.76
C LYS A 129 6.98 -16.05 -1.52
N LEU A 130 5.70 -16.01 -1.15
CA LEU A 130 4.66 -16.75 -1.86
C LEU A 130 4.52 -16.25 -3.30
N PHE A 131 4.55 -14.92 -3.48
CA PHE A 131 4.45 -14.30 -4.80
C PHE A 131 5.61 -14.69 -5.73
N GLU A 132 6.85 -14.65 -5.24
CA GLU A 132 8.02 -15.07 -6.01
C GLU A 132 7.95 -16.56 -6.40
N LYS A 133 7.50 -17.44 -5.51
CA LYS A 133 7.27 -18.85 -5.83
C LYS A 133 6.23 -19.03 -6.93
N MET A 134 5.11 -18.32 -6.84
CA MET A 134 4.05 -18.37 -7.87
C MET A 134 4.52 -17.86 -9.23
N LYS A 135 5.50 -16.95 -9.26
CA LYS A 135 6.11 -16.43 -10.49
C LYS A 135 7.05 -17.46 -11.13
N GLN A 136 7.83 -18.19 -10.32
CA GLN A 136 8.72 -19.25 -10.80
C GLN A 136 7.96 -20.50 -11.30
N GLU A 137 6.77 -20.77 -10.77
CA GLU A 137 5.90 -21.87 -11.22
C GLU A 137 5.07 -21.53 -12.48
N ARG A 138 5.26 -20.31 -13.03
CA ARG A 138 4.55 -19.83 -14.23
C ARG A 138 5.26 -20.23 -15.54
N ASP A 139 6.53 -20.63 -15.46
CA ASP A 139 7.36 -21.23 -16.53
C ASP A 139 7.39 -22.77 -16.42
#